data_AF-A0A7L5AED1-F1
#
_entry.id   AF-A0A7L5AED1-F1
#
_cell.length_a   1.000
_cell.length_b   1.000
_cell.length_c   1.000
_cell.angle_alpha   90.00
_cell.angle_beta   90.00
_cell.angle_gamma   90.00
#
_symmetry.space_group_name_H-M   'P 1'
#
loop_
_entity.id
_entity.type
_entity.pdbx_description
1 polymer ?
#
loop_
_entity_poly.entity_id
_entity_poly.type
_entity_poly.pdbx_seq_one_letter_code
_entity_poly.pdbx_strand_id
1 'polypeptide(L)'
;MEMEVKDELSVAMERLMAAAGVLEVAAEKLAGLEIAAVGSRELELEEKLRVAEATISALRAEGGRKTLPAGVSALLAKQGEGKNVDGSGVDAALVGLSMEQRIAVKAQLMRAGLIG
;
A
#
# COMPACT_ATOMS: atom_id res chain seq x y z
N MET A 1 30.74 -51.11 37.53
CA MET A 1 30.90 -49.66 37.31
C MET A 1 31.08 -49.32 35.83
N GLU A 2 32.12 -49.76 35.10
CA GLU A 2 32.23 -49.45 33.65
C GLU A 2 31.10 -50.00 32.77
N MET A 3 30.61 -51.21 33.07
CA MET A 3 29.52 -51.85 32.32
C MET A 3 28.18 -51.11 32.51
N GLU A 4 27.93 -50.65 33.73
CA GLU A 4 26.71 -49.93 34.14
C GLU A 4 26.64 -48.54 33.49
N VAL A 5 27.79 -47.84 33.42
CA VAL A 5 27.92 -46.56 32.70
C VAL A 5 27.69 -46.73 31.20
N LYS A 6 28.11 -47.86 30.61
CA LYS A 6 27.85 -48.16 29.19
C LYS A 6 26.37 -48.37 28.90
N ASP A 7 25.66 -49.06 29.79
CA ASP A 7 24.22 -49.33 29.63
C ASP A 7 23.41 -48.03 29.79
N GLU A 8 23.74 -47.19 30.76
CA GLU A 8 23.13 -45.86 30.93
C GLU A 8 23.36 -44.96 29.70
N LEU A 9 24.57 -44.99 29.13
CA LEU A 9 24.88 -44.25 27.90
C LEU A 9 24.07 -44.77 26.71
N SER A 10 23.89 -46.09 26.58
CA SER A 10 23.08 -46.69 25.52
C SER A 10 21.62 -46.24 25.61
N VAL A 11 21.04 -46.27 26.81
CA VAL A 11 19.67 -45.82 27.06
C VAL A 11 19.51 -44.32 26.79
N ALA A 12 20.49 -43.51 27.19
CA ALA A 12 20.49 -42.08 26.90
C ALA A 12 20.53 -41.82 25.38
N MET A 13 21.34 -42.58 24.65
CA MET A 13 21.50 -42.45 23.20
C MET A 13 20.23 -42.86 22.45
N GLU A 14 19.56 -43.94 22.85
CA GLU A 14 18.24 -44.32 22.30
C GLU A 14 17.18 -43.25 22.54
N ARG A 15 17.12 -42.67 23.75
CA ARG A 15 16.21 -41.56 24.06
C ARG A 15 16.50 -40.32 23.22
N LEU A 16 17.77 -40.04 22.97
CA LEU A 16 18.20 -38.89 22.17
C LEU A 16 17.84 -39.07 20.69
N MET A 17 18.01 -40.28 20.15
CA MET A 17 17.55 -40.61 18.79
C MET A 17 16.01 -40.53 18.66
N ALA A 18 15.27 -41.01 19.66
CA ALA A 18 13.82 -40.89 19.68
C ALA A 18 13.37 -39.41 19.74
N ALA A 19 14.03 -38.59 20.54
CA ALA A 19 13.77 -37.15 20.62
C ALA A 19 14.11 -36.43 19.30
N ALA A 20 15.21 -36.81 18.65
CA ALA A 20 15.59 -36.25 17.35
C ALA A 20 14.53 -36.54 16.27
N GLY A 21 14.01 -37.77 16.20
CA GLY A 21 12.93 -38.11 15.25
C GLY A 21 11.64 -37.32 15.50
N VAL A 22 11.29 -37.05 16.76
CA VAL A 22 10.13 -36.20 17.10
C VAL A 22 10.36 -34.76 16.67
N LEU A 23 11.58 -34.24 16.84
CA LEU A 23 11.94 -32.88 16.42
C LEU A 23 11.93 -32.72 14.90
N GLU A 24 12.39 -33.71 14.13
CA GLU A 24 12.32 -33.70 12.66
C GLU A 24 10.87 -33.59 12.18
N VAL A 25 9.97 -34.42 12.71
CA VAL A 25 8.54 -34.38 12.37
C VAL A 25 7.88 -33.06 12.78
N ALA A 26 8.29 -32.47 13.91
CA ALA A 26 7.80 -31.18 14.35
C ALA A 26 8.27 -30.03 13.43
N ALA A 27 9.54 -30.08 12.99
CA ALA A 27 10.11 -29.10 12.08
C ALA A 27 9.41 -29.13 10.71
N GLU A 28 9.14 -30.31 10.16
CA GLU A 28 8.41 -30.46 8.90
C GLU A 28 6.98 -29.87 8.99
N LYS A 29 6.28 -30.11 10.09
CA LYS A 29 4.94 -29.55 10.31
C LYS A 29 4.95 -28.03 10.42
N LEU A 30 5.92 -27.46 11.13
CA LEU A 30 6.08 -26.01 11.25
C LEU A 30 6.36 -25.38 9.89
N ALA A 31 7.27 -25.96 9.09
CA ALA A 31 7.55 -25.50 7.74
C ALA A 31 6.29 -25.54 6.85
N GLY A 32 5.51 -26.62 6.93
CA GLY A 32 4.24 -26.73 6.19
C GLY A 32 3.20 -25.68 6.58
N LEU A 33 3.08 -25.37 7.88
CA LEU A 33 2.17 -24.33 8.38
C LEU A 33 2.62 -22.93 7.94
N GLU A 34 3.92 -22.66 7.95
CA GLU A 34 4.47 -21.37 7.53
C GLU A 34 4.22 -21.13 6.04
N ILE A 35 4.46 -22.12 5.19
CA ILE A 35 4.19 -22.03 3.73
C ILE A 35 2.70 -21.77 3.47
N ALA A 36 1.80 -22.48 4.17
CA ALA A 36 0.36 -22.29 4.02
C ALA A 36 -0.10 -20.90 4.48
N ALA A 37 0.43 -20.43 5.61
CA ALA A 37 0.11 -19.10 6.14
C ALA A 37 0.59 -17.99 5.21
N VAL A 38 1.83 -18.08 4.70
CA VAL A 38 2.39 -17.12 3.74
C VAL A 38 1.57 -17.11 2.45
N GLY A 39 1.29 -18.28 1.87
CA GLY A 39 0.48 -18.35 0.64
C GLY A 39 -0.92 -17.77 0.79
N SER A 40 -1.58 -18.00 1.94
CA SER A 40 -2.89 -17.39 2.22
C SER A 40 -2.83 -15.86 2.31
N ARG A 41 -1.73 -15.33 2.86
CA ARG A 41 -1.53 -13.89 3.01
C ARG A 41 -1.19 -13.24 1.68
N GLU A 42 -0.42 -13.89 0.83
CA GLU A 42 -0.11 -13.42 -0.52
C GLU A 42 -1.37 -13.27 -1.36
N LEU A 43 -2.26 -14.28 -1.36
CA LEU A 43 -3.55 -14.21 -2.06
C LEU A 43 -4.44 -13.07 -1.55
N GLU A 44 -4.50 -12.85 -0.24
CA GLU A 44 -5.25 -11.74 0.35
C GLU A 44 -4.67 -10.37 -0.08
N LEU A 45 -3.35 -10.26 -0.15
CA LEU A 45 -2.67 -9.05 -0.58
C LEU A 45 -2.86 -8.78 -2.07
N GLU A 46 -2.81 -9.81 -2.92
CA GLU A 46 -3.08 -9.70 -4.36
C GLU A 46 -4.50 -9.21 -4.62
N GLU A 47 -5.50 -9.75 -3.92
CA GLU A 47 -6.88 -9.30 -4.08
C GLU A 47 -7.07 -7.85 -3.62
N LYS A 48 -6.46 -7.47 -2.49
CA LYS A 48 -6.46 -6.08 -2.02
C LYS A 48 -5.80 -5.14 -3.02
N LEU A 49 -4.69 -5.56 -3.63
CA LEU A 49 -3.98 -4.79 -4.64
C LEU A 49 -4.85 -4.62 -5.88
N ARG A 50 -5.47 -5.70 -6.37
CA ARG A 50 -6.39 -5.67 -7.52
C ARG A 50 -7.56 -4.72 -7.30
N VAL A 51 -8.18 -4.75 -6.12
CA VAL A 51 -9.28 -3.85 -5.74
C VAL A 51 -8.81 -2.40 -5.68
N ALA A 52 -7.64 -2.14 -5.08
CA ALA A 52 -7.07 -0.80 -4.99
C ALA A 52 -6.73 -0.24 -6.39
N GLU A 53 -6.12 -1.03 -7.26
CA GLU A 53 -5.81 -0.65 -8.63
C GLU A 53 -7.07 -0.35 -9.45
N ALA A 54 -8.11 -1.18 -9.32
CA ALA A 54 -9.39 -0.94 -9.96
C ALA A 54 -10.03 0.38 -9.47
N THR A 55 -9.96 0.63 -8.16
CA THR A 55 -10.47 1.88 -7.55
C THR A 55 -9.69 3.10 -8.04
N ILE A 56 -8.36 3.03 -8.09
CA ILE A 56 -7.52 4.11 -8.63
C ILE A 56 -7.83 4.35 -10.11
N SER A 57 -7.99 3.29 -10.89
CA SER A 57 -8.34 3.38 -12.31
C SER A 57 -9.70 4.06 -12.49
N ALA A 58 -10.72 3.68 -11.72
CA ALA A 58 -12.03 4.31 -11.72
C ALA A 58 -11.96 5.79 -11.32
N LEU A 59 -11.28 6.12 -10.22
CA LEU A 59 -11.10 7.49 -9.77
C LEU A 59 -10.32 8.36 -10.78
N ARG A 60 -9.35 7.77 -11.50
CA ARG A 60 -8.64 8.45 -12.59
C ARG A 60 -9.53 8.66 -13.82
N ALA A 61 -10.39 7.71 -14.14
CA ALA A 61 -11.37 7.84 -15.22
C ALA A 61 -12.42 8.92 -14.90
N GLU A 62 -12.87 8.99 -13.64
CA GLU A 62 -13.78 10.02 -13.14
C GLU A 62 -13.10 11.40 -13.04
N GLY A 63 -11.85 11.45 -12.54
CA GLY A 63 -11.01 12.66 -12.49
C GLY A 63 -10.39 13.08 -13.83
N GLY A 64 -10.61 12.30 -14.89
CA GLY A 64 -10.11 12.56 -16.24
C GLY A 64 -10.82 13.69 -16.97
N ARG A 65 -11.97 14.16 -16.46
CA ARG A 65 -12.59 15.40 -16.92
C ARG A 65 -11.86 16.58 -16.28
N LYS A 66 -10.80 17.02 -16.97
CA LYS A 66 -10.01 18.25 -16.69
C LYS A 66 -10.84 19.54 -16.88
N THR A 67 -12.05 19.60 -16.36
CA THR A 67 -12.82 20.84 -16.32
C THR A 67 -12.40 21.55 -15.05
N LEU A 68 -11.49 22.53 -15.20
CA LEU A 68 -11.29 23.52 -14.15
C LEU A 68 -12.66 24.07 -13.74
N PRO A 69 -12.91 24.31 -12.44
CA PRO A 69 -14.15 24.90 -11.97
C PRO A 69 -14.51 26.11 -12.85
N ALA A 70 -15.79 26.27 -13.21
CA ALA A 70 -16.21 27.26 -14.19
C ALA A 70 -15.71 28.69 -13.85
N GLY A 71 -15.62 29.03 -12.56
CA GLY A 71 -15.03 30.28 -12.09
C GLY A 71 -13.54 30.43 -12.41
N VAL A 72 -12.74 29.37 -12.26
CA VAL A 72 -11.31 29.36 -12.62
C VAL A 72 -11.11 29.40 -14.13
N SER A 73 -11.93 28.65 -14.89
CA SER A 73 -11.94 28.71 -16.35
C SER A 73 -12.26 30.11 -16.86
N ALA A 74 -13.22 30.80 -16.25
CA ALA A 74 -13.57 32.18 -16.58
C ALA A 74 -12.46 33.18 -16.21
N LEU A 75 -11.76 32.99 -15.09
CA LEU A 75 -10.62 33.82 -14.71
C LEU A 75 -9.44 33.67 -15.69
N LEU A 76 -9.12 32.43 -16.07
CA LEU A 76 -8.06 32.14 -17.04
C LEU A 76 -8.40 32.69 -18.43
N ALA A 77 -9.66 32.56 -18.87
CA ALA A 77 -10.12 33.13 -20.13
C ALA A 77 -10.01 34.67 -20.17
N LYS A 78 -10.15 35.36 -19.03
CA LYS A 78 -9.99 36.82 -18.94
C LYS A 78 -8.53 37.27 -18.91
N GLN A 79 -7.62 36.45 -18.38
CA GLN A 79 -6.21 36.80 -18.19
C GLN A 79 -5.36 36.52 -19.43
N GLY A 80 -5.80 35.60 -20.32
CA GLY A 80 -5.06 35.18 -21.51
C GLY A 80 -3.93 34.19 -21.19
N GLU A 81 -3.47 33.44 -22.19
CA GLU A 81 -2.42 32.42 -22.01
C GLU A 81 -1.10 33.08 -21.57
N GLY A 82 -0.53 32.62 -20.45
CA GLY A 82 0.81 33.00 -20.00
C GLY A 82 0.91 34.11 -18.94
N LYS A 83 -0.21 34.59 -18.37
CA LYS A 83 -0.17 35.52 -17.23
C LYS A 83 -0.43 34.80 -15.90
N ASN A 84 0.37 35.14 -14.88
CA ASN A 84 0.15 34.71 -13.51
C ASN A 84 -1.19 35.25 -13.03
N VAL A 85 -2.04 34.39 -12.49
CA VAL A 85 -3.34 34.74 -11.93
C VAL A 85 -3.17 35.09 -10.45
N ASP A 86 -3.85 36.14 -10.00
CA ASP A 86 -3.84 36.52 -8.59
C ASP A 86 -4.41 35.38 -7.72
N GLY A 87 -3.61 34.92 -6.76
CA GLY A 87 -3.97 33.79 -5.88
C GLY A 87 -5.27 34.02 -5.08
N SER A 88 -5.57 35.28 -4.75
CA SER A 88 -6.82 35.66 -4.06
C SER A 88 -8.07 35.49 -4.94
N GLY A 89 -7.96 35.76 -6.24
CA GLY A 89 -9.04 35.54 -7.21
C GLY A 89 -9.32 34.06 -7.43
N VAL A 90 -8.27 33.24 -7.47
CA VAL A 90 -8.37 31.78 -7.53
C VAL A 90 -9.03 31.23 -6.26
N ASP A 91 -8.63 31.70 -5.08
CA ASP A 91 -9.22 31.25 -3.82
C ASP A 91 -10.71 31.60 -3.73
N ALA A 92 -11.13 32.78 -4.19
CA ALA A 92 -12.54 33.17 -4.28
C ALA A 92 -13.34 32.26 -5.24
N ALA A 93 -12.76 31.90 -6.39
CA ALA A 93 -13.39 31.01 -7.36
C ALA A 93 -13.52 29.55 -6.88
N LEU A 94 -12.79 29.17 -5.83
CA LEU A 94 -12.73 27.82 -5.28
C LEU A 94 -13.54 27.66 -3.97
N VAL A 95 -14.16 28.72 -3.44
CA VAL A 95 -14.91 28.69 -2.15
C VAL A 95 -16.02 27.63 -2.12
N GLY A 96 -16.64 27.31 -3.26
CA GLY A 96 -17.71 26.31 -3.35
C GLY A 96 -17.25 24.84 -3.34
N LEU A 97 -15.94 24.58 -3.21
CA LEU A 97 -15.37 23.23 -3.25
C LEU A 97 -14.92 22.75 -1.86
N SER A 98 -14.84 21.42 -1.69
CA SER A 98 -14.26 20.82 -0.48
C SER A 98 -12.77 21.21 -0.35
N MET A 99 -12.22 21.13 0.87
CA MET A 99 -10.82 21.51 1.11
C MET A 99 -9.85 20.71 0.24
N GLU A 100 -10.10 19.41 0.10
CA GLU A 100 -9.32 18.47 -0.70
C GLU A 100 -9.35 18.85 -2.19
N GLN A 101 -10.53 19.27 -2.68
CA GLN A 101 -10.71 19.74 -4.05
C GLN A 101 -9.98 21.08 -4.29
N ARG A 102 -10.02 22.00 -3.32
CA ARG A 102 -9.28 23.28 -3.39
C ARG A 102 -7.78 23.04 -3.47
N ILE A 103 -7.25 22.14 -2.64
CA ILE A 103 -5.83 21.75 -2.65
C ILE A 103 -5.46 21.12 -4.00
N ALA A 104 -6.29 20.21 -4.53
CA ALA A 104 -6.05 19.55 -5.81
C ALA A 104 -5.98 20.55 -6.98
N VAL A 105 -6.92 21.50 -7.07
CA VAL A 105 -6.94 22.52 -8.12
C VAL A 105 -5.78 23.50 -7.97
N LYS A 106 -5.50 23.99 -6.75
CA LYS A 106 -4.38 24.91 -6.50
C LYS A 106 -3.04 24.24 -6.84
N ALA A 107 -2.83 22.98 -6.47
CA ALA A 107 -1.62 22.23 -6.83
C ALA A 107 -1.46 22.03 -8.35
N GLN A 108 -2.57 21.86 -9.09
CA GLN A 108 -2.52 21.80 -10.56
C GLN A 108 -2.17 23.15 -11.18
N LEU A 109 -2.75 24.25 -10.70
CA LEU A 109 -2.44 25.60 -11.17
C LEU A 109 -0.98 25.99 -10.89
N MET A 110 -0.45 25.61 -9.72
CA MET A 110 0.97 25.80 -9.38
C MET A 110 1.89 24.98 -10.30
N ARG A 111 1.56 23.71 -10.56
CA ARG A 111 2.33 22.87 -11.50
C ARG A 111 2.30 23.40 -12.93
N ALA A 112 1.21 24.05 -13.32
CA ALA A 112 1.07 24.70 -14.61
C ALA A 112 1.76 26.07 -14.68
N GLY A 113 2.35 26.56 -13.58
CA GLY A 113 2.99 27.87 -13.50
C GLY A 113 2.00 29.05 -13.63
N LEU A 114 0.72 28.81 -13.38
CA LEU A 114 -0.35 29.83 -13.50
C LEU A 114 -0.52 30.63 -12.21
N ILE A 115 -0.11 30.06 -11.08
CA ILE A 115 -0.06 30.73 -9.78
C ILE A 115 1.26 30.35 -9.11
N GLY A 116 1.89 31.31 -8.46
CA GLY A 116 3.18 31.19 -7.77
C GLY A 116 3.35 32.34 -6.82
#